data_AF-A0AAE0U8H6-F1
#
_entry.id   AF-A0AAE0U8H6-F1
#
_cell.length_a   1.000
_cell.length_b   1.000
_cell.length_c   1.000
_cell.angle_alpha   90.00
_cell.angle_beta   90.00
_cell.angle_gamma   90.00
#
_symmetry.space_group_name_H-M   'P 1'
#
loop_
_entity.id
_entity.type
_entity.pdbx_description
1 polymer ?
#
loop_
_entity_poly.entity_id
_entity_poly.type
_entity_poly.pdbx_seq_one_letter_code
_entity_poly.pdbx_strand_id
1 'polypeptide(L)'
;MSLSPTTGFSRLSLDAIPVTNQSKKLMQSSRASTSVESEEYSSEESDWDEDDEESGRVISSSTGLNYDISGLPNKTQEVVRSLFDQSPAKGPQQISLELCGIKKEDAEGSGRFYAFQMNEVVPCSVRIGARNSARFSTPKCECPDSRYRHIRPCKHIVWLFDQISKQALFDHDPDSHLTLTELGYAEELRDPFQQISQISLDVLADGLRCDITAPNSDSAPPSKTRVREAREMIASLAGVQPWGLENYRLDLESSYDSNNLIRRGDIEGTLFSLILASHSLASWVRSELHPSDSAVDPFRNLQHRVLRIIMELDAYSSSLQDPSAALARREDGKETEGPRDVNWAATQIRQCVVQIERLVSRGSKPLAEWERSSAARALVSILKAVASHNFDSHGGNAADERNLYMSLVGNHDTGFVFSTLDMLVEQSQFIEELEGVMELLGRYGTPATYAGNMRSLITRMRSQTAADSRRDSESAAGPSTSNLPRSKTPSLEMMPPPSLPAVDEPHNSNIFDTLGSGSGQFLTPEAPASASSRGGRGRGAHGGRGRGGRAGGSSRAKAGSKRSVSGSEQEGGKGSKRAR
;
A
#
# COMPACT_ATOMS: atom_id res chain seq x y z
N MET A 1 64.19 -18.51 -35.63
CA MET A 1 64.43 -17.61 -34.48
C MET A 1 63.07 -17.05 -34.07
N SER A 2 62.19 -17.78 -33.40
CA SER A 2 62.08 -18.03 -31.95
C SER A 2 62.56 -16.88 -31.06
N LEU A 3 61.67 -16.36 -30.21
CA LEU A 3 61.70 -16.46 -28.74
C LEU A 3 60.41 -15.84 -28.15
N SER A 4 59.73 -16.60 -27.28
CA SER A 4 58.75 -16.10 -26.30
C SER A 4 59.47 -15.39 -25.14
N PRO A 5 58.77 -14.58 -24.32
CA PRO A 5 58.48 -15.07 -22.96
C PRO A 5 57.15 -14.60 -22.32
N THR A 6 56.74 -15.42 -21.37
CA THR A 6 55.73 -15.30 -20.30
C THR A 6 56.19 -14.43 -19.12
N THR A 7 55.28 -13.67 -18.50
CA THR A 7 55.17 -13.28 -17.05
C THR A 7 54.06 -12.22 -16.90
N GLY A 8 53.18 -12.15 -15.92
CA GLY A 8 52.85 -13.00 -14.76
C GLY A 8 51.48 -12.57 -14.21
N PHE A 9 50.65 -13.54 -13.80
CA PHE A 9 49.49 -13.31 -12.94
C PHE A 9 49.80 -13.95 -11.59
N SER A 10 49.99 -13.10 -10.57
CA SER A 10 50.15 -13.54 -9.19
C SER A 10 48.80 -13.91 -8.59
N ARG A 11 48.79 -15.12 -8.03
CA ARG A 11 47.72 -15.76 -7.25
C ARG A 11 47.50 -15.02 -5.93
N LEU A 12 46.25 -14.81 -5.54
CA LEU A 12 45.86 -14.74 -4.13
C LEU A 12 44.67 -15.67 -3.91
N SER A 13 44.93 -16.73 -3.15
CA SER A 13 43.98 -17.72 -2.67
C SER A 13 42.99 -17.07 -1.70
N LEU A 14 41.71 -17.39 -1.87
CA LEU A 14 40.67 -17.26 -0.85
C LEU A 14 40.72 -18.52 0.01
N ASP A 15 41.11 -18.39 1.29
CA ASP A 15 40.80 -19.38 2.31
C ASP A 15 40.66 -18.71 3.69
N ALA A 16 39.63 -19.16 4.40
CA ALA A 16 39.36 -19.03 5.84
C ALA A 16 38.79 -17.70 6.39
N ILE A 17 37.45 -17.65 6.51
CA ILE A 17 36.70 -16.83 7.47
C ILE A 17 36.46 -17.68 8.73
N PRO A 18 36.78 -17.22 9.95
CA PRO A 18 36.47 -17.96 11.17
C PRO A 18 35.03 -17.71 11.65
N VAL A 19 34.34 -18.81 11.94
CA VAL A 19 33.02 -18.90 12.57
C VAL A 19 33.15 -18.58 14.06
N THR A 20 32.38 -17.61 14.56
CA THR A 20 32.30 -17.28 15.99
C THR A 20 31.18 -18.09 16.65
N ASN A 21 31.55 -19.12 17.40
CA ASN A 21 30.66 -19.83 18.31
C ASN A 21 30.66 -19.12 19.68
N GLN A 22 29.48 -18.68 20.13
CA GLN A 22 29.27 -18.21 21.51
C GLN A 22 29.05 -19.40 22.43
N SER A 23 30.04 -19.66 23.28
CA SER A 23 30.00 -20.70 24.32
C SER A 23 29.35 -20.18 25.59
N LYS A 24 28.40 -20.98 26.09
CA LYS A 24 27.72 -20.88 27.39
C LYS A 24 28.73 -20.85 28.56
N LYS A 25 28.45 -20.01 29.56
CA LYS A 25 29.13 -19.96 30.87
C LYS A 25 28.30 -20.73 31.92
N LEU A 26 28.85 -21.82 32.44
CA LEU A 26 28.65 -22.39 33.78
C LEU A 26 30.08 -22.67 34.30
N MET A 27 30.48 -22.56 35.57
CA MET A 27 29.79 -22.33 36.82
C MET A 27 30.79 -21.82 37.88
N GLN A 28 30.26 -21.59 39.08
CA GLN A 28 30.82 -21.00 40.29
C GLN A 28 32.02 -21.69 40.93
N SER A 29 32.69 -20.93 41.80
CA SER A 29 33.75 -21.32 42.73
C SER A 29 33.20 -21.54 44.14
N SER A 30 33.86 -22.43 44.89
CA SER A 30 33.76 -22.70 46.35
C SER A 30 32.62 -23.64 46.75
N ARG A 31 32.79 -24.72 47.53
CA ARG A 31 33.72 -24.93 48.66
C ARG A 31 33.66 -26.41 49.14
N ALA A 32 34.75 -26.82 49.79
CA ALA A 32 34.84 -27.71 50.96
C ALA A 32 34.36 -29.19 50.92
N SER A 33 35.36 -30.02 51.21
CA SER A 33 35.45 -31.43 51.54
C SER A 33 34.43 -32.01 52.54
N THR A 34 34.08 -33.28 52.27
CA THR A 34 33.94 -34.44 53.18
C THR A 34 32.87 -34.41 54.29
N SER A 35 31.83 -35.24 54.17
CA SER A 35 31.74 -36.51 54.93
C SER A 35 30.54 -37.39 54.52
N VAL A 36 30.82 -38.69 54.59
CA VAL A 36 30.07 -39.94 54.55
C VAL A 36 28.56 -40.04 54.89
N GLU A 37 28.01 -41.15 54.36
CA GLU A 37 26.87 -42.01 54.78
C GLU A 37 25.52 -41.86 54.03
N SER A 38 25.35 -42.82 53.11
CA SER A 38 24.20 -43.72 52.90
C SER A 38 22.83 -43.29 53.41
N GLU A 39 21.85 -43.22 52.50
CA GLU A 39 20.51 -43.82 52.66
C GLU A 39 19.73 -43.78 51.33
N GLU A 40 18.94 -44.82 51.09
CA GLU A 40 18.08 -45.05 49.94
C GLU A 40 16.89 -44.08 49.93
N TYR A 41 16.61 -43.45 48.78
CA TYR A 41 15.29 -42.85 48.54
C TYR A 41 14.96 -42.78 47.05
N SER A 42 13.86 -43.49 46.75
CA SER A 42 12.73 -43.08 45.91
C SER A 42 13.02 -42.57 44.51
N SER A 43 12.75 -43.48 43.55
CA SER A 43 12.29 -43.16 42.21
C SER A 43 11.07 -42.23 42.26
N GLU A 44 11.27 -40.95 41.99
CA GLU A 44 10.21 -40.02 41.59
C GLU A 44 10.45 -39.65 40.14
N GLU A 45 9.54 -40.15 39.32
CA GLU A 45 9.46 -39.96 37.88
C GLU A 45 9.24 -38.47 37.63
N SER A 46 10.25 -37.80 37.06
CA SER A 46 10.08 -36.41 36.63
C SER A 46 9.18 -36.42 35.40
N ASP A 47 7.91 -36.15 35.67
CA ASP A 47 6.92 -35.60 34.75
C ASP A 47 7.52 -34.36 34.09
N TRP A 48 8.12 -34.55 32.91
CA TRP A 48 8.54 -33.44 32.07
C TRP A 48 7.31 -32.99 31.31
N ASP A 49 6.79 -31.83 31.73
CA ASP A 49 5.77 -31.03 31.08
C ASP A 49 5.86 -31.12 29.54
N GLU A 50 5.01 -31.96 28.94
CA GLU A 50 4.62 -31.88 27.53
C GLU A 50 3.61 -30.73 27.39
N ASP A 51 4.06 -29.47 27.48
CA ASP A 51 3.17 -28.31 27.31
C ASP A 51 3.79 -27.20 26.44
N ASP A 52 4.45 -27.62 25.36
CA ASP A 52 5.03 -26.71 24.33
C ASP A 52 4.53 -27.00 22.90
N GLU A 53 3.50 -27.83 22.71
CA GLU A 53 2.91 -28.08 21.38
C GLU A 53 1.89 -27.00 20.92
N GLU A 54 1.46 -26.11 21.81
CA GLU A 54 0.48 -25.07 21.47
C GLU A 54 1.14 -23.78 20.90
N SER A 55 2.39 -23.50 21.29
CA SER A 55 3.16 -22.32 20.85
C SER A 55 3.58 -22.33 19.37
N GLY A 56 3.47 -23.48 18.68
CA GLY A 56 3.88 -23.63 17.28
C GLY A 56 2.75 -23.51 16.24
N ARG A 57 1.49 -23.34 16.68
CA ARG A 57 0.30 -23.35 15.81
C ARG A 57 -0.08 -21.97 15.28
N VAL A 58 0.16 -20.94 16.08
CA VAL A 58 -0.10 -19.55 15.72
C VAL A 58 1.22 -18.85 15.43
N ILE A 59 1.31 -18.15 14.31
CA ILE A 59 2.52 -17.42 13.92
C ILE A 59 2.17 -15.97 13.58
N SER A 60 3.01 -15.03 13.99
CA SER A 60 2.85 -13.61 13.65
C SER A 60 3.56 -13.27 12.36
N SER A 61 2.87 -12.63 11.42
CA SER A 61 3.43 -12.20 10.15
C SER A 61 4.18 -10.88 10.25
N SER A 62 4.91 -10.56 9.19
CA SER A 62 5.60 -9.27 9.03
C SER A 62 4.68 -8.05 9.08
N THR A 63 3.38 -8.23 8.83
CA THR A 63 2.39 -7.15 8.91
C THR A 63 1.77 -6.97 10.30
N GLY A 64 2.10 -7.87 11.24
CA GLY A 64 1.54 -7.91 12.59
C GLY A 64 0.22 -8.67 12.70
N LEU A 65 -0.15 -9.45 11.67
CA LEU A 65 -1.31 -10.34 11.71
C LEU A 65 -0.91 -11.70 12.28
N ASN A 66 -1.79 -12.31 13.07
CA ASN A 66 -1.54 -13.63 13.65
C ASN A 66 -2.29 -14.68 12.85
N TYR A 67 -1.61 -15.74 12.40
CA TYR A 67 -2.20 -16.81 11.60
C TYR A 67 -2.15 -18.14 12.32
N ASP A 68 -3.27 -18.84 12.38
CA ASP A 68 -3.32 -20.27 12.68
C ASP A 68 -2.99 -21.07 11.41
N ILE A 69 -1.94 -21.88 11.49
CA ILE A 69 -1.43 -22.72 10.40
C ILE A 69 -1.69 -24.22 10.63
N SER A 70 -2.42 -24.58 11.69
CA SER A 70 -2.69 -25.97 12.07
C SER A 70 -3.36 -26.78 10.96
N GLY A 71 -4.18 -26.14 10.12
CA GLY A 71 -4.87 -26.76 8.99
C GLY A 71 -3.97 -27.09 7.78
N LEU A 72 -2.70 -26.66 7.76
CA LEU A 72 -1.80 -26.86 6.62
C LEU A 72 -0.96 -28.14 6.76
N PRO A 73 -0.53 -28.77 5.66
CA PRO A 73 0.43 -29.87 5.70
C PRO A 73 1.76 -29.44 6.35
N ASN A 74 2.41 -30.32 7.12
CA ASN A 74 3.65 -30.00 7.86
C ASN A 74 4.73 -29.31 7.00
N LYS A 75 4.95 -29.79 5.77
CA LYS A 75 5.91 -29.17 4.83
C LYS A 75 5.54 -27.72 4.47
N THR A 76 4.25 -27.43 4.36
CA THR A 76 3.75 -26.08 4.11
C THR A 76 3.87 -25.23 5.38
N GLN A 77 3.55 -25.79 6.55
CA GLN A 77 3.74 -25.09 7.82
C GLN A 77 5.20 -24.64 8.02
N GLU A 78 6.18 -25.49 7.71
CA GLU A 78 7.60 -25.14 7.74
C GLU A 78 7.95 -23.96 6.81
N VAL A 79 7.36 -23.92 5.61
CA VAL A 79 7.57 -22.80 4.67
C VAL A 79 6.95 -21.51 5.20
N VAL A 80 5.76 -21.58 5.79
CA VAL A 80 5.07 -20.42 6.35
C VAL A 80 5.79 -19.89 7.60
N ARG A 81 6.24 -20.79 8.49
CA ARG A 81 7.13 -20.47 9.60
C ARG A 81 8.41 -19.81 9.10
N SER A 82 9.14 -20.43 8.16
CA SER A 82 10.37 -19.85 7.60
C SER A 82 10.17 -18.50 6.90
N LEU A 83 8.97 -18.20 6.40
CA LEU A 83 8.67 -16.91 5.76
C LEU A 83 8.51 -15.80 6.80
N PHE A 84 7.89 -16.08 7.95
CA PHE A 84 7.59 -15.09 8.99
C PHE A 84 8.57 -15.10 10.18
N ASP A 85 9.25 -16.22 10.44
CA ASP A 85 10.36 -16.37 11.40
C ASP A 85 11.61 -15.58 11.00
N GLN A 86 11.62 -15.02 9.79
CA GLN A 86 12.44 -13.86 9.47
C GLN A 86 11.94 -12.67 10.32
N SER A 87 12.14 -12.76 11.64
CA SER A 87 12.23 -11.64 12.59
C SER A 87 12.92 -10.50 11.87
N PRO A 88 12.52 -9.22 12.03
CA PRO A 88 12.95 -8.09 11.17
C PRO A 88 14.47 -8.00 11.09
N ALA A 89 15.06 -8.80 10.20
CA ALA A 89 16.46 -9.18 10.27
C ALA A 89 17.22 -8.19 9.42
N LYS A 90 17.21 -6.91 9.85
CA LYS A 90 18.16 -5.84 9.52
C LYS A 90 18.69 -5.80 8.07
N GLY A 91 17.86 -6.24 7.13
CA GLY A 91 18.25 -6.61 5.78
C GLY A 91 17.05 -6.44 4.85
N PRO A 92 17.30 -6.24 3.55
CA PRO A 92 16.24 -5.93 2.60
C PRO A 92 15.22 -7.07 2.56
N GLN A 93 13.93 -6.71 2.50
CA GLN A 93 12.86 -7.68 2.32
C GLN A 93 13.19 -8.59 1.13
N GLN A 94 13.16 -9.91 1.35
CA GLN A 94 13.50 -10.88 0.32
C GLN A 94 12.52 -10.79 -0.87
N ILE A 95 11.26 -10.46 -0.59
CA ILE A 95 10.18 -10.36 -1.57
C ILE A 95 9.69 -8.91 -1.58
N SER A 96 9.63 -8.31 -2.77
CA SER A 96 9.01 -7.00 -3.00
C SER A 96 7.98 -7.10 -4.12
N LEU A 97 6.93 -6.27 -4.06
CA LEU A 97 5.95 -6.18 -5.13
C LEU A 97 6.29 -4.99 -6.02
N GLU A 98 6.37 -5.20 -7.33
CA GLU A 98 6.75 -4.15 -8.27
C GLU A 98 5.56 -3.66 -9.08
N LEU A 99 4.86 -4.59 -9.73
CA LEU A 99 3.77 -4.26 -10.65
C LEU A 99 2.49 -4.97 -10.25
N CYS A 100 1.38 -4.28 -10.45
CA CYS A 100 0.05 -4.81 -10.28
C CYS A 100 -0.82 -4.36 -11.45
N GLY A 101 -1.77 -5.18 -11.88
CA GLY A 101 -2.60 -4.84 -13.05
C GLY A 101 -3.80 -5.75 -13.22
N ILE A 102 -4.77 -5.29 -14.01
CA ILE A 102 -5.94 -6.09 -14.41
C ILE A 102 -5.73 -6.55 -15.85
N LYS A 103 -5.81 -7.87 -16.09
CA LYS A 103 -5.68 -8.45 -17.44
C LYS A 103 -6.90 -9.29 -17.80
N LYS A 104 -7.11 -9.45 -19.11
CA LYS A 104 -8.16 -10.31 -19.69
C LYS A 104 -7.56 -11.68 -19.99
N GLU A 105 -8.29 -12.75 -19.68
CA GLU A 105 -7.82 -14.14 -19.78
C GLU A 105 -7.53 -14.56 -21.23
N ASP A 106 -8.42 -14.21 -22.17
CA ASP A 106 -8.28 -14.42 -23.62
C ASP A 106 -9.36 -13.57 -24.35
N ALA A 107 -9.27 -13.35 -25.67
CA ALA A 107 -10.31 -12.64 -26.44
C ALA A 107 -11.68 -13.36 -26.46
N GLU A 108 -11.67 -14.67 -26.22
CA GLU A 108 -12.85 -15.54 -26.12
C GLU A 108 -13.16 -15.95 -24.67
N GLY A 109 -12.29 -15.62 -23.72
CA GLY A 109 -12.45 -15.95 -22.29
C GLY A 109 -13.29 -14.89 -21.58
N SER A 110 -14.31 -15.32 -20.84
CA SER A 110 -15.22 -14.42 -20.11
C SER A 110 -14.67 -13.87 -18.78
N GLY A 111 -13.38 -14.06 -18.49
CA GLY A 111 -12.77 -13.76 -17.19
C GLY A 111 -11.73 -12.63 -17.24
N ARG A 112 -11.76 -11.76 -16.22
CA ARG A 112 -10.65 -10.86 -15.88
C ARG A 112 -9.92 -11.40 -14.66
N PHE A 113 -8.63 -11.11 -14.56
CA PHE A 113 -7.81 -11.50 -13.41
C PHE A 113 -6.87 -10.36 -13.02
N TYR A 114 -6.58 -10.29 -11.73
CA TYR A 114 -5.52 -9.44 -11.18
C TYR A 114 -4.19 -10.16 -11.33
N ALA A 115 -3.19 -9.44 -11.83
CA ALA A 115 -1.82 -9.91 -11.96
C ALA A 115 -0.92 -9.08 -11.05
N PHE A 116 -0.08 -9.76 -10.28
CA PHE A 116 0.89 -9.18 -9.37
C PHE A 116 2.27 -9.69 -9.73
N GLN A 117 3.18 -8.79 -10.07
CA GLN A 117 4.58 -9.11 -10.34
C GLN A 117 5.41 -8.78 -9.10
N MET A 118 6.06 -9.81 -8.61
CA MET A 118 6.90 -9.78 -7.42
C MET A 118 8.35 -9.93 -7.85
N ASN A 119 9.24 -9.19 -7.20
CA ASN A 119 10.66 -9.26 -7.43
C ASN A 119 11.36 -9.90 -6.22
N GLU A 120 12.13 -10.93 -6.53
CA GLU A 120 13.03 -11.67 -5.64
C GLU A 120 14.38 -11.80 -6.36
N VAL A 121 15.13 -12.89 -6.16
CA VAL A 121 16.27 -13.22 -7.04
C VAL A 121 15.81 -13.43 -8.49
N VAL A 122 14.59 -13.93 -8.67
CA VAL A 122 13.96 -14.08 -9.98
C VAL A 122 12.53 -13.54 -9.90
N PRO A 123 12.09 -12.71 -10.88
CA PRO A 123 10.73 -12.24 -10.94
C PRO A 123 9.72 -13.38 -10.94
N CYS A 124 8.61 -13.15 -10.25
CA CYS A 124 7.55 -14.12 -10.06
C CYS A 124 6.21 -13.43 -10.30
N SER A 125 5.23 -14.13 -10.88
CA SER A 125 3.89 -13.58 -11.08
C SER A 125 2.82 -14.37 -10.33
N VAL A 126 1.90 -13.65 -9.67
CA VAL A 126 0.73 -14.22 -9.02
C VAL A 126 -0.53 -13.72 -9.73
N ARG A 127 -1.45 -14.63 -10.04
CA ARG A 127 -2.70 -14.36 -10.74
C ARG A 127 -3.89 -14.72 -9.86
N ILE A 128 -4.84 -13.80 -9.73
CA ILE A 128 -6.06 -13.92 -8.93
C ILE A 128 -7.25 -13.62 -9.83
N GLY A 129 -8.04 -14.63 -10.17
CA GLY A 129 -9.25 -14.47 -10.98
C GLY A 129 -10.52 -14.58 -10.14
N ALA A 130 -11.64 -14.18 -10.73
CA ALA A 130 -12.95 -14.38 -10.15
C ALA A 130 -13.25 -15.89 -10.01
N ARG A 131 -14.11 -16.27 -9.06
CA ARG A 131 -14.50 -17.67 -8.81
C ARG A 131 -15.06 -18.40 -10.04
N ASN A 132 -15.64 -17.65 -10.98
CA ASN A 132 -16.20 -18.16 -12.23
C ASN A 132 -15.18 -18.19 -13.39
N SER A 133 -13.91 -17.79 -13.19
CA SER A 133 -12.86 -17.94 -14.19
C SER A 133 -12.46 -19.41 -14.32
N ALA A 134 -12.35 -19.89 -15.56
CA ALA A 134 -11.98 -21.26 -15.84
C ALA A 134 -10.54 -21.58 -15.43
N ARG A 135 -9.59 -20.65 -15.63
CA ARG A 135 -8.17 -20.88 -15.29
C ARG A 135 -7.74 -20.29 -13.96
N PHE A 136 -8.38 -19.24 -13.47
CA PHE A 136 -7.90 -18.47 -12.31
C PHE A 136 -8.90 -18.39 -11.15
N SER A 137 -9.84 -19.34 -11.05
CA SER A 137 -10.77 -19.45 -9.90
C SER A 137 -10.07 -19.63 -8.55
N THR A 138 -8.83 -20.10 -8.54
CA THR A 138 -7.95 -20.14 -7.38
C THR A 138 -6.67 -19.34 -7.65
N PRO A 139 -6.08 -18.66 -6.64
CA PRO A 139 -4.81 -17.97 -6.81
C PRO A 139 -3.70 -18.89 -7.35
N LYS A 140 -2.96 -18.43 -8.35
CA LYS A 140 -1.87 -19.21 -8.97
C LYS A 140 -0.57 -18.40 -8.99
N CYS A 141 0.54 -19.06 -8.64
CA CYS A 141 1.89 -18.52 -8.74
C CYS A 141 2.64 -19.16 -9.92
N GLU A 142 3.30 -18.35 -10.72
CA GLU A 142 4.31 -18.76 -11.71
C GLU A 142 5.71 -18.61 -11.10
N CYS A 143 5.93 -19.39 -10.05
CA CYS A 143 7.17 -19.41 -9.29
C CYS A 143 8.26 -20.15 -10.10
N PRO A 144 9.40 -19.51 -10.44
CA PRO A 144 10.49 -20.17 -11.19
C PRO A 144 11.32 -21.11 -10.31
N ASP A 145 11.25 -20.95 -8.99
CA ASP A 145 12.00 -21.77 -8.03
C ASP A 145 11.38 -23.18 -7.94
N SER A 146 12.15 -24.18 -8.41
CA SER A 146 11.76 -25.59 -8.42
C SER A 146 11.46 -26.14 -7.02
N ARG A 147 12.02 -25.54 -5.95
CA ARG A 147 11.78 -25.94 -4.56
C ARG A 147 10.34 -25.75 -4.13
N TYR A 148 9.68 -24.71 -4.67
CA TYR A 148 8.31 -24.35 -4.32
C TYR A 148 7.28 -24.80 -5.36
N ARG A 149 7.71 -25.37 -6.50
CA ARG A 149 6.81 -25.81 -7.59
C ARG A 149 5.81 -26.89 -7.15
N HIS A 150 6.17 -27.68 -6.14
CA HIS A 150 5.36 -28.78 -5.60
C HIS A 150 4.68 -28.46 -4.27
N ILE A 151 4.94 -27.28 -3.69
CA ILE A 151 4.39 -26.86 -2.41
C ILE A 151 3.22 -25.90 -2.69
N ARG A 152 2.03 -26.23 -2.18
CA ARG A 152 0.84 -25.38 -2.28
C ARG A 152 0.29 -25.12 -0.88
N PRO A 153 0.02 -23.85 -0.52
CA PRO A 153 0.38 -22.62 -1.25
C PRO A 153 1.90 -22.38 -1.25
N CYS A 154 2.41 -21.63 -2.24
CA CYS A 154 3.81 -21.20 -2.23
C CYS A 154 4.01 -19.97 -1.33
N LYS A 155 5.25 -19.69 -0.95
CA LYS A 155 5.59 -18.52 -0.11
C LYS A 155 5.14 -17.18 -0.70
N HIS A 156 5.16 -17.02 -2.03
CA HIS A 156 4.77 -15.77 -2.70
C HIS A 156 3.27 -15.49 -2.55
N ILE A 157 2.44 -16.53 -2.63
CA ILE A 157 0.99 -16.42 -2.40
C ILE A 157 0.73 -16.02 -0.95
N VAL A 158 1.35 -16.71 0.01
CA VAL A 158 1.18 -16.44 1.44
C VAL A 158 1.62 -15.00 1.78
N TRP A 159 2.77 -14.58 1.29
CA TRP A 159 3.26 -13.21 1.48
C TRP A 159 2.32 -12.17 0.87
N LEU A 160 1.86 -12.37 -0.37
CA LEU A 160 0.99 -11.41 -1.06
C LEU A 160 -0.34 -11.27 -0.31
N PHE A 161 -0.93 -12.39 0.12
CA PHE A 161 -2.19 -12.34 0.86
C PHE A 161 -2.04 -11.80 2.27
N ASP A 162 -0.87 -11.89 2.89
CA ASP A 162 -0.59 -11.17 4.13
C ASP A 162 -0.69 -9.65 3.92
N GLN A 163 -0.06 -9.14 2.85
CA GLN A 163 -0.13 -7.71 2.52
C GLN A 163 -1.56 -7.27 2.14
N ILE A 164 -2.29 -8.08 1.36
CA ILE A 164 -3.69 -7.77 0.98
C ILE A 164 -4.61 -7.84 2.21
N SER A 165 -4.47 -8.84 3.07
CA SER A 165 -5.31 -9.01 4.26
C SER A 165 -5.15 -7.84 5.22
N LYS A 166 -3.93 -7.31 5.38
CA LYS A 166 -3.70 -6.08 6.15
C LYS A 166 -4.54 -4.89 5.67
N GLN A 167 -4.78 -4.79 4.37
CA GLN A 167 -5.53 -3.69 3.76
C GLN A 167 -7.04 -3.95 3.66
N ALA A 168 -7.44 -5.22 3.55
CA ALA A 168 -8.82 -5.64 3.33
C ALA A 168 -9.56 -6.01 4.62
N LEU A 169 -8.87 -6.59 5.60
CA LEU A 169 -9.43 -7.01 6.90
C LEU A 169 -9.28 -5.89 7.94
N PHE A 170 -9.68 -4.68 7.56
CA PHE A 170 -9.61 -3.50 8.43
C PHE A 170 -10.55 -3.59 9.63
N ASP A 171 -11.56 -4.47 9.61
CA ASP A 171 -12.50 -4.72 10.71
C ASP A 171 -12.06 -5.86 11.64
N HIS A 172 -11.04 -6.63 11.27
CA HIS A 172 -10.61 -7.81 12.03
C HIS A 172 -9.96 -7.43 13.35
N ASP A 173 -10.31 -8.11 14.44
CA ASP A 173 -9.66 -7.90 15.73
C ASP A 173 -8.19 -8.38 15.61
N PRO A 174 -7.21 -7.49 15.76
CA PRO A 174 -5.82 -7.86 15.49
C PRO A 174 -5.21 -8.79 16.54
N ASP A 175 -5.89 -9.00 17.67
CA ASP A 175 -5.49 -9.98 18.68
C ASP A 175 -6.13 -11.36 18.39
N SER A 176 -7.14 -11.41 17.53
CA SER A 176 -7.73 -12.65 17.04
C SER A 176 -6.92 -13.25 15.89
N HIS A 177 -6.81 -14.58 15.89
CA HIS A 177 -6.04 -15.32 14.90
C HIS A 177 -6.84 -15.49 13.60
N LEU A 178 -6.16 -15.35 12.47
CA LEU A 178 -6.69 -15.63 11.13
C LEU A 178 -6.40 -17.08 10.75
N THR A 179 -7.36 -17.80 10.21
CA THR A 179 -7.13 -19.18 9.76
C THR A 179 -6.56 -19.20 8.34
N LEU A 180 -5.34 -19.72 8.16
CA LEU A 180 -4.70 -19.78 6.85
C LEU A 180 -5.22 -20.98 6.05
N THR A 181 -5.85 -20.71 4.91
CA THR A 181 -6.41 -21.76 4.03
C THR A 181 -5.32 -22.51 3.26
N GLU A 182 -5.64 -23.71 2.75
CA GLU A 182 -4.79 -24.48 1.82
C GLU A 182 -4.46 -23.73 0.51
N LEU A 183 -5.16 -22.64 0.22
CA LEU A 183 -4.91 -21.78 -0.93
C LEU A 183 -3.98 -20.60 -0.59
N GLY A 184 -3.59 -20.44 0.67
CA GLY A 184 -2.59 -19.47 1.13
C GLY A 184 -3.12 -18.07 1.42
N TYR A 185 -4.42 -17.93 1.65
CA TYR A 185 -5.04 -16.69 2.14
C TYR A 185 -5.88 -16.96 3.39
N ALA A 186 -6.15 -15.91 4.18
CA ALA A 186 -6.99 -15.99 5.38
C ALA A 186 -8.44 -16.35 5.02
N GLU A 187 -9.06 -17.28 5.73
CA GLU A 187 -10.45 -17.68 5.50
C GLU A 187 -11.43 -16.49 5.62
N GLU A 188 -11.12 -15.56 6.54
CA GLU A 188 -11.85 -14.33 6.82
C GLU A 188 -11.87 -13.38 5.62
N LEU A 189 -10.89 -13.48 4.71
CA LEU A 189 -10.85 -12.72 3.46
C LEU A 189 -11.96 -13.17 2.48
N ARG A 190 -12.48 -14.39 2.65
CA ARG A 190 -13.55 -15.02 1.84
C ARG A 190 -13.21 -15.17 0.35
N ASP A 191 -13.47 -14.13 -0.44
CA ASP A 191 -13.20 -14.10 -1.88
C ASP A 191 -12.18 -12.99 -2.17
N PRO A 192 -10.90 -13.37 -2.38
CA PRO A 192 -9.86 -12.38 -2.60
C PRO A 192 -10.09 -11.51 -3.83
N PHE A 193 -10.71 -12.04 -4.89
CA PHE A 193 -11.01 -11.24 -6.09
C PHE A 193 -12.05 -10.16 -5.78
N GLN A 194 -13.11 -10.52 -5.05
CA GLN A 194 -14.15 -9.57 -4.65
C GLN A 194 -13.62 -8.51 -3.68
N GLN A 195 -12.73 -8.90 -2.75
CA GLN A 195 -12.11 -7.95 -1.82
C GLN A 195 -11.24 -6.92 -2.54
N ILE A 196 -10.39 -7.36 -3.47
CA ILE A 196 -9.58 -6.45 -4.29
C ILE A 196 -10.49 -5.51 -5.10
N SER A 197 -11.56 -6.06 -5.71
CA SER A 197 -12.55 -5.26 -6.45
C SER A 197 -13.23 -4.22 -5.56
N GLN A 198 -13.57 -4.54 -4.31
CA GLN A 198 -14.27 -3.63 -3.41
C GLN A 198 -13.39 -2.46 -2.94
N ILE A 199 -12.09 -2.70 -2.75
CA ILE A 199 -11.11 -1.65 -2.42
C ILE A 199 -10.75 -0.83 -3.67
N SER A 200 -10.77 -1.47 -4.84
CA SER A 200 -10.19 -1.04 -6.11
C SER A 200 -8.66 -1.22 -6.14
N LEU A 201 -8.14 -1.76 -7.25
CA LEU A 201 -6.73 -2.11 -7.38
C LEU A 201 -5.80 -0.91 -7.20
N ASP A 202 -6.22 0.29 -7.59
CA ASP A 202 -5.37 1.47 -7.49
C ASP A 202 -5.18 1.96 -6.05
N VAL A 203 -6.26 1.94 -5.26
CA VAL A 203 -6.17 2.23 -3.82
C VAL A 203 -5.38 1.15 -3.09
N LEU A 204 -5.57 -0.12 -3.49
CA LEU A 204 -4.80 -1.23 -2.95
C LEU A 204 -3.32 -1.12 -3.31
N ALA A 205 -3.01 -0.77 -4.57
CA ALA A 205 -1.65 -0.63 -5.08
C ALA A 205 -0.85 0.43 -4.31
N ASP A 206 -1.49 1.54 -3.94
CA ASP A 206 -0.88 2.56 -3.08
C ASP A 206 -0.46 1.97 -1.71
N GLY A 207 -1.32 1.13 -1.11
CA GLY A 207 -1.03 0.46 0.16
C GLY A 207 0.01 -0.66 0.05
N LEU A 208 0.08 -1.34 -1.10
CA LEU A 208 1.08 -2.37 -1.41
C LEU A 208 2.39 -1.79 -1.96
N ARG A 209 2.42 -0.49 -2.29
CA ARG A 209 3.51 0.23 -2.95
C ARG A 209 3.96 -0.38 -4.29
N CYS A 210 3.01 -0.85 -5.08
CA CYS A 210 3.26 -1.31 -6.45
C CYS A 210 2.82 -0.29 -7.49
N ASP A 211 3.45 -0.34 -8.66
CA ASP A 211 3.04 0.46 -9.81
C ASP A 211 1.97 -0.26 -10.63
N ILE A 212 0.97 0.50 -11.07
CA ILE A 212 -0.16 -0.06 -11.81
C ILE A 212 0.20 -0.11 -13.30
N THR A 213 0.21 -1.33 -13.84
CA THR A 213 0.39 -1.58 -15.27
C THR A 213 -0.94 -1.47 -16.01
N ALA A 214 -0.90 -0.79 -17.15
CA ALA A 214 -2.00 -0.86 -18.10
C ALA A 214 -2.13 -2.31 -18.63
N PRO A 215 -3.33 -2.78 -18.96
CA PRO A 215 -3.58 -4.16 -19.40
C PRO A 215 -2.66 -4.62 -20.55
N ASN A 216 -2.22 -3.69 -21.40
CA ASN A 216 -1.42 -3.94 -22.59
C ASN A 216 0.02 -3.43 -22.50
N SER A 217 0.48 -2.97 -21.33
CA SER A 217 1.84 -2.45 -21.14
C SER A 217 2.63 -3.33 -20.19
N ASP A 218 3.89 -3.55 -20.54
CA ASP A 218 4.86 -4.29 -19.72
C ASP A 218 5.71 -3.36 -18.85
N SER A 219 5.53 -2.05 -18.99
CA SER A 219 6.11 -1.03 -18.12
C SER A 219 5.04 -0.09 -17.59
N ALA A 220 5.24 0.37 -16.36
CA ALA A 220 4.42 1.39 -15.73
C ALA A 220 5.32 2.56 -15.29
N PRO A 221 4.90 3.81 -15.46
CA PRO A 221 5.54 4.91 -14.75
C PRO A 221 5.31 4.75 -13.24
N PRO A 222 6.23 5.25 -12.39
CA PRO A 222 6.02 5.24 -10.96
C PRO A 222 4.70 5.94 -10.58
N SER A 223 3.95 5.33 -9.67
CA SER A 223 2.72 5.90 -9.15
C SER A 223 2.99 7.22 -8.42
N LYS A 224 1.99 8.12 -8.42
CA LYS A 224 2.07 9.40 -7.69
C LYS A 224 2.36 9.20 -6.21
N THR A 225 1.87 8.10 -5.62
CA THR A 225 2.15 7.72 -4.24
C THR A 225 3.62 7.38 -4.04
N ARG A 226 4.22 6.55 -4.90
CA ARG A 226 5.66 6.24 -4.82
C ARG A 226 6.54 7.48 -5.02
N VAL A 227 6.18 8.35 -5.96
CA VAL A 227 6.86 9.65 -6.19
C VAL A 227 6.84 10.50 -4.92
N ARG A 228 5.66 10.65 -4.29
CA ARG A 228 5.52 11.36 -3.02
C ARG A 228 6.35 10.71 -1.92
N GLU A 229 6.16 9.41 -1.68
CA GLU A 229 6.89 8.69 -0.62
C GLU A 229 8.41 8.79 -0.80
N ALA A 230 8.93 8.69 -2.03
CA ALA A 230 10.34 8.88 -2.32
C ALA A 230 10.81 10.29 -1.93
N ARG A 231 10.05 11.33 -2.27
CA ARG A 231 10.35 12.71 -1.84
C ARG A 231 10.33 12.85 -0.33
N GLU A 232 9.37 12.22 0.35
CA GLU A 232 9.27 12.23 1.81
C GLU A 232 10.42 11.46 2.48
N MET A 233 10.90 10.37 1.88
CA MET A 233 12.10 9.65 2.34
C MET A 233 13.34 10.55 2.24
N ILE A 234 13.55 11.23 1.11
CA ILE A 234 14.66 12.18 0.93
C ILE A 234 14.56 13.33 1.94
N ALA A 235 13.35 13.88 2.12
CA ALA A 235 13.11 14.96 3.08
C ALA A 235 13.44 14.53 4.52
N SER A 236 13.09 13.31 4.88
CA SER A 236 13.39 12.73 6.20
C SER A 236 14.90 12.57 6.40
N LEU A 237 15.62 12.06 5.38
CA LEU A 237 17.08 11.97 5.40
C LEU A 237 17.77 13.35 5.48
N ALA A 238 17.15 14.38 4.91
CA ALA A 238 17.61 15.76 4.98
C ALA A 238 17.22 16.47 6.31
N GLY A 239 16.49 15.81 7.21
CA GLY A 239 16.04 16.37 8.49
C GLY A 239 14.93 17.43 8.37
N VAL A 240 14.18 17.41 7.26
CA VAL A 240 13.07 18.33 7.00
C VAL A 240 11.90 18.00 7.92
N GLN A 241 11.37 19.04 8.57
CA GLN A 241 10.24 18.90 9.48
C GLN A 241 8.91 18.73 8.73
N PRO A 242 7.89 18.07 9.33
CA PRO A 242 6.63 17.76 8.64
C PRO A 242 5.89 18.95 8.01
N TRP A 243 5.98 20.15 8.62
CA TRP A 243 5.34 21.37 8.08
C TRP A 243 6.07 21.99 6.89
N GLY A 244 7.37 21.70 6.72
CA GLY A 244 8.17 22.15 5.57
C GLY A 244 8.08 21.20 4.38
N LEU A 245 7.48 20.03 4.57
CA LEU A 245 7.48 18.94 3.61
C LEU A 245 6.72 19.28 2.33
N GLU A 246 5.60 20.00 2.41
CA GLU A 246 4.79 20.32 1.24
C GLU A 246 5.55 21.16 0.19
N ASN A 247 6.55 21.95 0.60
CA ASN A 247 7.33 22.80 -0.31
C ASN A 247 8.74 22.26 -0.58
N TYR A 248 9.12 21.13 0.03
CA TYR A 248 10.47 20.60 -0.10
C TYR A 248 10.69 19.94 -1.45
N ARG A 249 11.65 20.47 -2.23
CA ARG A 249 12.13 19.87 -3.50
C ARG A 249 11.00 19.46 -4.46
N LEU A 250 10.04 20.36 -4.71
CA LEU A 250 8.93 20.14 -5.66
C LEU A 250 9.42 19.80 -7.08
N ASP A 251 10.63 20.22 -7.43
CA ASP A 251 11.31 19.88 -8.70
C ASP A 251 11.52 18.36 -8.89
N LEU A 252 11.59 17.58 -7.80
CA LEU A 252 11.79 16.14 -7.86
C LEU A 252 10.61 15.39 -8.49
N GLU A 253 9.38 15.85 -8.23
CA GLU A 253 8.16 15.13 -8.66
C GLU A 253 8.05 15.03 -10.18
N SER A 254 8.53 16.04 -10.91
CA SER A 254 8.48 16.10 -12.38
C SER A 254 9.74 15.63 -13.09
N SER A 255 10.80 15.29 -12.35
CA SER A 255 12.14 15.13 -12.94
C SER A 255 12.59 13.67 -13.11
N TYR A 256 11.78 12.70 -12.70
CA TYR A 256 12.13 11.29 -12.84
C TYR A 256 12.24 10.88 -14.33
N ASP A 257 13.39 10.31 -14.70
CA ASP A 257 13.64 9.70 -16.01
C ASP A 257 14.30 8.33 -15.78
N SER A 258 13.63 7.27 -16.22
CA SER A 258 14.12 5.89 -16.07
C SER A 258 15.42 5.63 -16.82
N ASN A 259 15.76 6.45 -17.82
CA ASN A 259 17.00 6.32 -18.58
C ASN A 259 18.18 7.05 -17.92
N ASN A 260 17.91 8.03 -17.05
CA ASN A 260 18.90 8.90 -16.46
C ASN A 260 18.76 8.95 -14.93
N LEU A 261 19.16 7.86 -14.27
CA LEU A 261 19.06 7.72 -12.82
C LEU A 261 20.07 8.59 -12.05
N ILE A 262 21.22 8.91 -12.66
CA ILE A 262 22.31 9.64 -11.98
C ILE A 262 22.29 11.11 -12.41
N ARG A 263 22.09 12.00 -11.44
CA ARG A 263 22.11 13.46 -11.63
C ARG A 263 23.41 14.04 -11.07
N ARG A 264 24.31 14.42 -11.96
CA ARG A 264 25.61 15.01 -11.57
C ARG A 264 25.37 16.32 -10.81
N GLY A 265 25.92 16.45 -9.61
CA GLY A 265 25.79 17.64 -8.77
C GLY A 265 24.55 17.67 -7.87
N ASP A 266 23.63 16.72 -7.97
CA ASP A 266 22.42 16.63 -7.16
C ASP A 266 22.26 15.21 -6.58
N ILE A 267 22.80 15.02 -5.37
CA ILE A 267 22.77 13.73 -4.69
C ILE A 267 21.35 13.34 -4.27
N GLU A 268 20.54 14.31 -3.83
CA GLU A 268 19.15 14.10 -3.45
C GLU A 268 18.32 13.67 -4.67
N GLY A 269 18.50 14.32 -5.82
CA GLY A 269 17.84 13.93 -7.07
C GLY A 269 18.31 12.58 -7.63
N THR A 270 19.57 12.23 -7.42
CA THR A 270 20.10 10.89 -7.76
C THR A 270 19.47 9.82 -6.85
N LEU A 271 19.46 10.04 -5.53
CA LEU A 271 18.90 9.09 -4.58
C LEU A 271 17.38 8.93 -4.81
N PHE A 272 16.66 10.02 -5.08
CA PHE A 272 15.25 10.01 -5.46
C PHE A 272 15.00 9.11 -6.68
N SER A 273 15.81 9.28 -7.73
CA SER A 273 15.67 8.48 -8.97
C SER A 273 15.98 7.00 -8.73
N LEU A 274 16.96 6.68 -7.88
CA LEU A 274 17.30 5.30 -7.50
C LEU A 274 16.21 4.64 -6.65
N ILE A 275 15.60 5.37 -5.70
CA ILE A 275 14.49 4.88 -4.87
C ILE A 275 13.27 4.54 -5.75
N LEU A 276 12.97 5.36 -6.76
CA LEU A 276 11.87 5.06 -7.69
C LEU A 276 12.19 3.87 -8.60
N ALA A 277 13.44 3.74 -9.06
CA ALA A 277 13.87 2.64 -9.91
C ALA A 277 13.94 1.29 -9.20
N SER A 278 14.15 1.26 -7.87
CA SER A 278 14.32 0.02 -7.11
C SER A 278 13.37 -0.07 -5.91
N HIS A 279 12.41 -0.99 -5.99
CA HIS A 279 11.45 -1.28 -4.91
C HIS A 279 12.14 -1.81 -3.65
N SER A 280 13.17 -2.65 -3.81
CA SER A 280 13.93 -3.18 -2.68
C SER A 280 14.74 -2.09 -1.97
N LEU A 281 15.30 -1.13 -2.70
CA LEU A 281 15.97 0.03 -2.11
C LEU A 281 14.97 0.91 -1.36
N ALA A 282 13.82 1.22 -1.96
CA ALA A 282 12.77 1.99 -1.31
C ALA A 282 12.30 1.34 0.00
N SER A 283 12.06 0.02 -0.02
CA SER A 283 11.69 -0.74 1.17
C SER A 283 12.79 -0.71 2.24
N TRP A 284 14.05 -0.86 1.84
CA TRP A 284 15.18 -0.83 2.76
C TRP A 284 15.36 0.55 3.41
N VAL A 285 15.39 1.63 2.60
CA VAL A 285 15.49 3.00 3.13
C VAL A 285 14.37 3.24 4.14
N ARG A 286 13.14 2.86 3.81
CA ARG A 286 12.01 2.99 4.73
C ARG A 286 12.20 2.23 6.04
N SER A 287 12.77 1.02 6.00
CA SER A 287 13.01 0.24 7.22
C SER A 287 14.07 0.85 8.14
N GLU A 288 14.93 1.71 7.61
CA GLU A 288 15.97 2.41 8.37
C GLU A 288 15.53 3.80 8.86
N LEU A 289 14.41 4.33 8.37
CA LEU A 289 13.86 5.61 8.81
C LEU A 289 13.24 5.52 10.21
N HIS A 290 13.22 6.64 10.92
CA HIS A 290 12.61 6.71 12.24
C HIS A 290 11.08 6.63 12.12
N PRO A 291 10.37 5.99 13.07
CA PRO A 291 8.89 5.91 13.02
C PRO A 291 8.18 7.27 12.95
N SER A 292 8.81 8.33 13.49
CA SER A 292 8.28 9.71 13.42
C SER A 292 8.50 10.41 12.07
N ASP A 293 9.27 9.80 11.17
CA ASP A 293 9.52 10.38 9.85
C ASP A 293 8.26 10.28 8.99
N SER A 294 7.98 11.34 8.24
CA SER A 294 6.72 11.47 7.48
C SER A 294 6.53 10.34 6.48
N ALA A 295 7.62 9.84 5.89
CA ALA A 295 7.54 8.71 4.97
C ALA A 295 6.99 7.45 5.68
N VAL A 296 7.39 7.18 6.93
CA VAL A 296 7.04 5.96 7.65
C VAL A 296 5.71 6.06 8.40
N ASP A 297 5.30 7.28 8.74
CA ASP A 297 4.13 7.60 9.55
C ASP A 297 2.83 6.93 9.03
N PRO A 298 2.22 6.03 9.80
CA PRO A 298 1.00 5.33 9.37
C PRO A 298 -0.21 6.27 9.25
N PHE A 299 -0.31 7.31 10.09
CA PHE A 299 -1.43 8.25 10.08
C PHE A 299 -1.38 9.14 8.83
N ARG A 300 -0.17 9.59 8.47
CA ARG A 300 0.05 10.34 7.22
C ARG A 300 -0.29 9.51 5.98
N ASN A 301 0.07 8.22 5.99
CA ASN A 301 -0.29 7.31 4.90
C ASN A 301 -1.81 7.12 4.75
N LEU A 302 -2.54 7.01 5.86
CA LEU A 302 -4.02 6.94 5.84
C LEU A 302 -4.66 8.25 5.38
N GLN A 303 -4.12 9.41 5.79
CA GLN A 303 -4.55 10.70 5.29
C GLN A 303 -4.39 10.79 3.76
N HIS A 304 -3.23 10.41 3.22
CA HIS A 304 -3.02 10.43 1.78
C HIS A 304 -3.92 9.44 1.03
N ARG A 305 -4.19 8.27 1.60
CA ARG A 305 -5.15 7.32 1.05
C ARG A 305 -6.55 7.93 0.94
N VAL A 306 -7.01 8.66 1.97
CA VAL A 306 -8.30 9.38 1.91
C VAL A 306 -8.32 10.44 0.81
N LEU A 307 -7.27 11.25 0.70
CA LEU A 307 -7.18 12.26 -0.36
C LEU A 307 -7.21 11.61 -1.76
N ARG A 308 -6.56 10.47 -1.93
CA ARG A 308 -6.60 9.68 -3.16
C ARG A 308 -8.01 9.19 -3.49
N ILE A 309 -8.73 8.65 -2.49
CA ILE A 309 -10.12 8.17 -2.64
C ILE A 309 -11.02 9.31 -3.14
N ILE A 310 -10.89 10.50 -2.54
CA ILE A 310 -11.64 11.70 -2.96
C ILE A 310 -11.31 12.08 -4.41
N MET A 311 -10.02 12.10 -4.78
CA MET A 311 -9.62 12.37 -6.17
C MET A 311 -10.21 11.36 -7.17
N GLU A 312 -10.30 10.09 -6.79
CA GLU A 312 -10.89 9.06 -7.64
C GLU A 312 -12.41 9.17 -7.75
N LEU A 313 -13.09 9.60 -6.69
CA LEU A 313 -14.51 9.97 -6.71
C LEU A 313 -14.76 11.15 -7.65
N ASP A 314 -13.94 12.20 -7.58
CA ASP A 314 -14.06 13.37 -8.46
C ASP A 314 -13.79 13.01 -9.92
N ALA A 315 -12.76 12.19 -10.17
CA ALA A 315 -12.50 11.67 -11.49
C ALA A 315 -13.70 10.87 -11.99
N TYR A 316 -14.29 10.00 -11.16
CA TYR A 316 -15.49 9.23 -11.47
C TYR A 316 -16.67 10.11 -11.84
N SER A 317 -16.99 11.10 -11.02
CA SER A 317 -18.06 12.05 -11.29
C SER A 317 -17.84 12.78 -12.62
N SER A 318 -16.62 13.27 -12.86
CA SER A 318 -16.26 13.96 -14.11
C SER A 318 -16.43 13.06 -15.33
N SER A 319 -16.12 11.77 -15.21
CA SER A 319 -16.27 10.81 -16.31
C SER A 319 -17.73 10.46 -16.63
N LEU A 320 -18.65 10.61 -15.68
CA LEU A 320 -20.08 10.40 -15.96
C LEU A 320 -20.62 11.50 -16.89
N GLN A 321 -19.98 12.67 -16.90
CA GLN A 321 -20.35 13.80 -17.74
C GLN A 321 -19.74 13.70 -19.16
N ASP A 322 -18.68 12.89 -19.34
CA ASP A 322 -17.96 12.72 -20.61
C ASP A 322 -18.07 11.28 -21.15
N PRO A 323 -18.82 11.07 -22.26
CA PRO A 323 -18.96 9.75 -22.88
C PRO A 323 -17.63 9.10 -23.29
N SER A 324 -16.62 9.90 -23.65
CA SER A 324 -15.31 9.38 -24.06
C SER A 324 -14.51 8.85 -22.86
N ALA A 325 -14.53 9.57 -21.74
CA ALA A 325 -13.96 9.13 -20.48
C ALA A 325 -14.67 7.90 -19.91
N ALA A 326 -16.00 7.80 -20.10
CA ALA A 326 -16.76 6.61 -19.72
C ALA A 326 -16.32 5.38 -20.53
N LEU A 327 -16.09 5.51 -21.84
CA LEU A 327 -15.60 4.42 -22.69
C LEU A 327 -14.18 3.99 -22.33
N ALA A 328 -13.26 4.93 -22.08
CA ALA A 328 -11.89 4.63 -21.68
C ALA A 328 -11.83 3.77 -20.40
N ARG A 329 -12.70 4.03 -19.42
CA ARG A 329 -12.81 3.19 -18.21
C ARG A 329 -13.25 1.77 -18.46
N ARG A 330 -14.10 1.55 -19.46
CA ARG A 330 -14.53 0.20 -19.86
C ARG A 330 -13.37 -0.58 -20.44
N GLU A 331 -12.54 0.10 -21.23
CA GLU A 331 -11.35 -0.49 -21.84
C GLU A 331 -10.26 -0.80 -20.80
N ASP A 332 -10.06 0.07 -19.82
CA ASP A 332 -9.09 -0.08 -18.71
C ASP A 332 -9.47 -1.17 -17.69
N GLY A 333 -10.61 -1.84 -17.86
CA GLY A 333 -11.04 -2.88 -16.93
C GLY A 333 -11.59 -2.35 -15.60
N LYS A 334 -11.81 -1.04 -15.45
CA LYS A 334 -12.40 -0.47 -14.23
C LYS A 334 -13.86 -0.88 -14.00
N GLU A 335 -14.55 -1.36 -15.03
CA GLU A 335 -15.89 -1.95 -14.88
C GLU A 335 -15.93 -3.17 -13.96
N THR A 336 -14.85 -3.95 -13.87
CA THR A 336 -14.84 -5.12 -12.98
C THR A 336 -14.73 -4.74 -11.51
N GLU A 337 -14.29 -3.52 -11.22
CA GLU A 337 -14.11 -3.04 -9.86
C GLU A 337 -15.38 -2.35 -9.32
N GLY A 338 -16.39 -2.18 -10.16
CA GLY A 338 -17.63 -1.49 -9.80
C GLY A 338 -17.53 0.04 -9.86
N PRO A 339 -18.63 0.74 -9.54
CA PRO A 339 -18.67 2.21 -9.54
C PRO A 339 -17.84 2.79 -8.39
N ARG A 340 -17.07 3.84 -8.67
CA ARG A 340 -16.35 4.64 -7.66
C ARG A 340 -17.23 5.81 -7.21
N ASP A 341 -18.43 5.46 -6.74
CA ASP A 341 -19.45 6.40 -6.31
C ASP A 341 -19.22 6.88 -4.86
N VAL A 342 -20.14 7.71 -4.37
CA VAL A 342 -20.07 8.26 -3.01
C VAL A 342 -20.12 7.16 -1.95
N ASN A 343 -20.88 6.08 -2.17
CA ASN A 343 -20.99 4.99 -1.20
C ASN A 343 -19.67 4.22 -1.09
N TRP A 344 -19.02 3.95 -2.22
CA TRP A 344 -17.66 3.40 -2.25
C TRP A 344 -16.70 4.31 -1.48
N ALA A 345 -16.66 5.60 -1.80
CA ALA A 345 -15.75 6.55 -1.16
C ALA A 345 -16.00 6.67 0.35
N ALA A 346 -17.26 6.82 0.76
CA ALA A 346 -17.66 6.90 2.15
C ALA A 346 -17.27 5.63 2.92
N THR A 347 -17.43 4.46 2.31
CA THR A 347 -17.00 3.18 2.90
C THR A 347 -15.49 3.17 3.09
N GLN A 348 -14.70 3.42 2.05
CA GLN A 348 -13.23 3.42 2.14
C GLN A 348 -12.70 4.47 3.15
N ILE A 349 -13.30 5.65 3.23
CA ILE A 349 -12.91 6.69 4.20
C ILE A 349 -13.22 6.25 5.64
N ARG A 350 -14.39 5.64 5.89
CA ARG A 350 -14.70 5.06 7.20
C ARG A 350 -13.68 4.00 7.62
N GLN A 351 -13.25 3.16 6.68
CA GLN A 351 -12.21 2.15 6.93
C GLN A 351 -10.89 2.79 7.38
N CYS A 352 -10.45 3.86 6.71
CA CYS A 352 -9.26 4.60 7.11
C CYS A 352 -9.40 5.19 8.53
N VAL A 353 -10.57 5.75 8.88
CA VAL A 353 -10.82 6.31 10.23
C VAL A 353 -10.80 5.22 11.30
N VAL A 354 -11.46 4.08 11.05
CA VAL A 354 -11.44 2.91 11.95
C VAL A 354 -10.01 2.40 12.14
N GLN A 355 -9.19 2.41 11.08
CA GLN A 355 -7.79 2.02 11.19
C GLN A 355 -6.98 3.00 12.05
N ILE A 356 -7.23 4.32 11.95
CA ILE A 356 -6.63 5.32 12.84
C ILE A 356 -7.08 5.07 14.29
N GLU A 357 -8.38 4.84 14.51
CA GLU A 357 -8.94 4.56 15.84
C GLU A 357 -8.24 3.38 16.52
N ARG A 358 -8.04 2.29 15.79
CA ARG A 358 -7.33 1.10 16.28
C ARG A 358 -5.87 1.38 16.60
N LEU A 359 -5.18 2.12 15.74
CA LEU A 359 -3.79 2.51 16.01
C LEU A 359 -3.70 3.38 17.27
N VAL A 360 -4.71 4.20 17.53
CA VAL A 360 -4.78 5.05 18.72
C VAL A 360 -5.14 4.24 19.99
N SER A 361 -6.08 3.30 19.89
CA SER A 361 -6.61 2.57 21.05
C SER A 361 -5.73 1.41 21.53
N ARG A 362 -4.85 0.87 20.68
CA ARG A 362 -4.16 -0.42 20.87
C ARG A 362 -2.86 -0.36 21.69
N GLY A 363 -2.46 0.81 22.20
CA GLY A 363 -1.23 0.93 22.97
C GLY A 363 -1.35 0.35 24.39
N SER A 364 -0.70 -0.78 24.68
CA SER A 364 -0.39 -1.19 26.06
C SER A 364 0.52 -0.17 26.77
N LYS A 365 1.19 0.66 25.96
CA LYS A 365 1.88 1.89 26.35
C LYS A 365 1.11 3.09 25.80
N PRO A 366 1.05 4.21 26.53
CA PRO A 366 0.49 5.44 25.99
C PRO A 366 1.25 5.82 24.71
N LEU A 367 0.50 6.21 23.67
CA LEU A 367 1.06 6.70 22.41
C LEU A 367 2.09 7.81 22.66
N ALA A 368 3.16 7.80 21.88
CA ALA A 368 4.12 8.89 21.91
C ALA A 368 3.44 10.21 21.49
N GLU A 369 3.96 11.33 21.98
CA GLU A 369 3.40 12.66 21.67
C GLU A 369 3.31 12.92 20.15
N TRP A 370 4.34 12.51 19.41
CA TRP A 370 4.35 12.67 17.95
C TRP A 370 3.29 11.80 17.25
N GLU A 371 2.99 10.60 17.76
CA GLU A 371 1.95 9.72 17.22
C GLU A 371 0.57 10.32 17.44
N ARG A 372 0.31 10.83 18.66
CA ARG A 372 -0.94 11.53 18.98
C ARG A 372 -1.14 12.77 18.12
N SER A 373 -0.07 13.56 17.96
CA SER A 373 -0.08 14.76 17.12
C SER A 373 -0.34 14.41 15.65
N SER A 374 0.27 13.34 15.13
CA SER A 374 0.05 12.92 13.75
C SER A 374 -1.33 12.33 13.51
N ALA A 375 -1.83 11.49 14.43
CA ALA A 375 -3.19 10.97 14.38
C ALA A 375 -4.23 12.10 14.36
N ALA A 376 -4.10 13.08 15.27
CA ALA A 376 -4.99 14.24 15.31
C ALA A 376 -4.91 15.06 14.02
N ARG A 377 -3.70 15.34 13.49
CA ARG A 377 -3.51 16.03 12.20
C ARG A 377 -4.20 15.30 11.05
N ALA A 378 -4.04 13.99 10.97
CA ALA A 378 -4.65 13.16 9.93
C ALA A 378 -6.19 13.22 10.01
N LEU A 379 -6.77 13.08 11.20
CA LEU A 379 -8.21 13.14 11.44
C LEU A 379 -8.80 14.52 11.10
N VAL A 380 -8.15 15.60 11.52
CA VAL A 380 -8.57 16.97 11.19
C VAL A 380 -8.50 17.22 9.69
N SER A 381 -7.42 16.77 9.05
CA SER A 381 -7.24 16.89 7.59
C SER A 381 -8.29 16.10 6.81
N ILE A 382 -8.62 14.88 7.26
CA ILE A 382 -9.69 14.04 6.69
C ILE A 382 -11.04 14.76 6.83
N LEU A 383 -11.37 15.25 8.02
CA LEU A 383 -12.62 15.95 8.27
C LEU A 383 -12.74 17.24 7.43
N LYS A 384 -11.66 18.01 7.34
CA LYS A 384 -11.57 19.21 6.49
C LYS A 384 -11.75 18.86 5.01
N ALA A 385 -11.11 17.79 4.53
CA ALA A 385 -11.25 17.32 3.16
C ALA A 385 -12.71 16.92 2.87
N VAL A 386 -13.32 16.10 3.72
CA VAL A 386 -14.73 15.69 3.56
C VAL A 386 -15.68 16.90 3.60
N ALA A 387 -15.50 17.81 4.55
CA ALA A 387 -16.32 19.01 4.65
C ALA A 387 -16.17 19.92 3.42
N SER A 388 -14.97 20.04 2.86
CA SER A 388 -14.73 20.84 1.65
C SER A 388 -15.39 20.23 0.39
N HIS A 389 -15.74 18.95 0.41
CA HIS A 389 -16.41 18.23 -0.68
C HIS A 389 -17.93 18.14 -0.45
N ASN A 390 -18.56 19.24 -0.01
CA ASN A 390 -20.01 19.35 0.11
C ASN A 390 -20.64 19.87 -1.20
N PHE A 391 -20.60 19.06 -2.25
CA PHE A 391 -21.24 19.38 -3.52
C PHE A 391 -22.11 18.21 -3.98
N ASP A 392 -23.35 18.49 -4.38
CA ASP A 392 -24.26 17.54 -5.05
C ASP A 392 -23.83 17.33 -6.51
N SER A 393 -22.57 16.95 -6.72
CA SER A 393 -22.00 16.76 -8.06
C SER A 393 -22.02 15.30 -8.50
N HIS A 394 -22.30 14.36 -7.58
CA HIS A 394 -22.22 12.93 -7.84
C HIS A 394 -23.58 12.33 -8.21
N GLY A 395 -23.57 11.27 -9.03
CA GLY A 395 -24.80 10.57 -9.42
C GLY A 395 -25.45 9.83 -8.25
N GLY A 396 -26.78 9.75 -8.23
CA GLY A 396 -27.54 9.12 -7.13
C GLY A 396 -28.97 9.69 -7.04
N ASN A 397 -29.87 8.96 -6.39
CA ASN A 397 -31.25 9.39 -6.19
C ASN A 397 -31.42 10.16 -4.88
N ALA A 398 -30.69 9.75 -3.84
CA ALA A 398 -30.76 10.34 -2.51
C ALA A 398 -29.57 11.29 -2.22
N ALA A 399 -29.73 12.21 -1.28
CA ALA A 399 -28.71 13.23 -1.00
C ALA A 399 -27.39 12.64 -0.48
N ASP A 400 -27.46 11.56 0.30
CA ASP A 400 -26.33 10.74 0.76
C ASP A 400 -25.61 9.97 -0.36
N GLU A 401 -26.29 9.67 -1.45
CA GLU A 401 -25.68 9.04 -2.63
C GLU A 401 -24.99 10.07 -3.54
N ARG A 402 -25.45 11.32 -3.51
CA ARG A 402 -24.94 12.40 -4.37
C ARG A 402 -23.85 13.25 -3.72
N ASN A 403 -23.68 13.15 -2.41
CA ASN A 403 -22.85 14.07 -1.65
C ASN A 403 -22.11 13.34 -0.51
N LEU A 404 -20.78 13.35 -0.60
CA LEU A 404 -19.89 12.69 0.36
C LEU A 404 -20.05 13.23 1.78
N TYR A 405 -20.23 14.54 1.91
CA TYR A 405 -20.47 15.19 3.19
C TYR A 405 -21.76 14.68 3.85
N MET A 406 -22.84 14.58 3.06
CA MET A 406 -24.13 14.10 3.56
C MET A 406 -24.08 12.62 3.97
N SER A 407 -23.31 11.80 3.24
CA SER A 407 -23.11 10.38 3.54
C SER A 407 -22.34 10.12 4.84
N LEU A 408 -21.33 10.95 5.15
CA LEU A 408 -20.44 10.74 6.29
C LEU A 408 -20.85 11.52 7.55
N VAL A 409 -21.32 12.75 7.40
CA VAL A 409 -21.53 13.68 8.52
C VAL A 409 -22.95 14.25 8.54
N GLY A 410 -23.49 14.65 7.38
CA GLY A 410 -24.71 15.46 7.31
C GLY A 410 -26.01 14.73 7.68
N ASN A 411 -26.24 13.51 7.16
CA ASN A 411 -27.52 12.82 7.33
C ASN A 411 -27.61 11.91 8.56
N HIS A 412 -26.47 11.37 9.02
CA HIS A 412 -26.42 10.39 10.09
C HIS A 412 -25.42 10.81 11.16
N ASP A 413 -25.85 10.79 12.42
CA ASP A 413 -24.94 10.98 13.56
C ASP A 413 -24.20 9.67 13.82
N THR A 414 -23.19 9.40 13.00
CA THR A 414 -22.33 8.21 13.11
C THR A 414 -21.15 8.42 14.06
N GLY A 415 -21.00 9.63 14.62
CA GLY A 415 -19.80 10.00 15.38
C GLY A 415 -18.53 10.00 14.52
N PHE A 416 -18.64 10.20 13.21
CA PHE A 416 -17.52 10.21 12.26
C PHE A 416 -16.35 11.04 12.79
N VAL A 417 -15.16 10.43 12.97
CA VAL A 417 -13.94 11.06 13.50
C VAL A 417 -14.02 11.54 14.97
N PHE A 418 -15.21 11.68 15.56
CA PHE A 418 -15.38 12.18 16.92
C PHE A 418 -14.82 11.21 17.97
N SER A 419 -15.08 9.90 17.89
CA SER A 419 -14.67 8.91 18.92
C SER A 419 -13.14 8.86 19.13
N THR A 420 -12.40 8.43 18.10
CA THR A 420 -11.49 9.33 17.38
C THR A 420 -10.73 10.38 18.18
N LEU A 421 -11.06 11.62 17.86
CA LEU A 421 -10.49 12.83 18.44
C LEU A 421 -10.76 12.98 19.93
N ASP A 422 -11.83 12.38 20.48
CA ASP A 422 -12.11 12.42 21.91
C ASP A 422 -11.05 11.67 22.75
N MET A 423 -10.37 10.68 22.15
CA MET A 423 -9.19 10.05 22.76
C MET A 423 -7.93 10.92 22.70
N LEU A 424 -7.93 11.99 21.89
CA LEU A 424 -6.78 12.85 21.60
C LEU A 424 -6.97 14.30 22.10
N VAL A 425 -7.74 14.50 23.17
CA VAL A 425 -8.09 15.84 23.70
C VAL A 425 -6.85 16.69 24.05
N GLU A 426 -5.72 16.04 24.36
CA GLU A 426 -4.48 16.70 24.74
C GLU A 426 -3.83 17.47 23.58
N GLN A 427 -4.24 17.21 22.34
CA GLN A 427 -3.65 17.79 21.12
C GLN A 427 -4.24 19.18 20.81
N SER A 428 -4.10 20.10 21.76
CA SER A 428 -4.69 21.45 21.72
C SER A 428 -4.22 22.34 20.56
N GLN A 429 -3.11 22.02 19.91
CA GLN A 429 -2.60 22.75 18.75
C GLN A 429 -3.55 22.74 17.53
N PHE A 430 -4.52 21.82 17.48
CA PHE A 430 -5.47 21.71 16.36
C PHE A 430 -6.82 22.41 16.62
N ILE A 431 -6.97 23.15 17.72
CA ILE A 431 -8.23 23.81 18.08
C ILE A 431 -8.67 24.80 16.99
N GLU A 432 -7.78 25.65 16.49
CA GLU A 432 -8.12 26.67 15.49
C GLU A 432 -8.59 26.04 14.16
N GLU A 433 -7.92 24.96 13.73
CA GLU A 433 -8.33 24.22 12.53
C GLU A 433 -9.69 23.55 12.71
N LEU A 434 -9.94 22.94 13.87
CA LEU A 434 -11.23 22.34 14.21
C LEU A 434 -12.35 23.38 14.26
N GLU A 435 -12.09 24.58 14.76
CA GLU A 435 -13.07 25.67 14.76
C GLU A 435 -13.40 26.16 13.34
N GLY A 436 -12.38 26.30 12.48
CA GLY A 436 -12.59 26.62 11.07
C GLY A 436 -13.43 25.55 10.35
N VAL A 437 -13.16 24.27 10.64
CA VAL A 437 -13.98 23.16 10.12
C VAL A 437 -15.40 23.21 10.69
N MET A 438 -15.59 23.49 11.98
CA MET A 438 -16.91 23.62 12.61
C MET A 438 -17.75 24.78 12.05
N GLU A 439 -17.11 25.89 11.67
CA GLU A 439 -17.79 26.97 10.97
C GLU A 439 -18.30 26.51 9.60
N LEU A 440 -17.46 25.77 8.87
CA LEU A 440 -17.82 25.19 7.58
C LEU A 440 -18.99 24.20 7.72
N LEU A 441 -18.93 23.31 8.70
CA LEU A 441 -20.00 22.35 9.05
C LEU A 441 -21.31 23.08 9.40
N GLY A 442 -21.23 24.17 10.17
CA GLY A 442 -22.39 24.99 10.54
C GLY A 442 -23.10 25.62 9.35
N ARG A 443 -22.38 25.94 8.27
CA ARG A 443 -22.96 26.46 7.02
C ARG A 443 -23.68 25.38 6.21
N TYR A 444 -23.20 24.14 6.28
CA TYR A 444 -23.69 23.03 5.48
C TYR A 444 -24.85 22.26 6.11
N GLY A 445 -25.01 22.38 7.43
CA GLY A 445 -26.04 21.66 8.17
C GLY A 445 -25.51 20.32 8.66
N THR A 446 -25.34 20.21 9.97
CA THR A 446 -24.84 19.01 10.65
C THR A 446 -25.84 18.61 11.73
N PRO A 447 -25.99 17.32 12.07
CA PRO A 447 -26.82 16.90 13.19
C PRO A 447 -26.44 17.66 14.46
N ALA A 448 -27.46 18.17 15.18
CA ALA A 448 -27.25 19.02 16.34
C ALA A 448 -26.44 18.32 17.44
N THR A 449 -26.61 17.00 17.56
CA THR A 449 -25.87 16.12 18.47
C THR A 449 -24.39 16.08 18.12
N TYR A 450 -24.03 15.78 16.87
CA TYR A 450 -22.64 15.81 16.40
C TYR A 450 -21.98 17.19 16.61
N ALA A 451 -22.68 18.26 16.23
CA ALA A 451 -22.16 19.61 16.42
C ALA A 451 -22.02 20.00 17.90
N GLY A 452 -22.89 19.49 18.78
CA GLY A 452 -22.79 19.64 20.23
C GLY A 452 -21.57 18.90 20.79
N ASN A 453 -21.36 17.65 20.35
CA ASN A 453 -20.25 16.80 20.76
C ASN A 453 -18.90 17.43 20.37
N MET A 454 -18.74 17.89 19.13
CA MET A 454 -17.52 18.56 18.67
C MET A 454 -17.22 19.86 19.43
N ARG A 455 -18.25 20.67 19.78
CA ARG A 455 -18.05 21.88 20.61
C ARG A 455 -17.64 21.53 22.04
N SER A 456 -18.20 20.47 22.61
CA SER A 456 -17.81 19.95 23.92
C SER A 456 -16.35 19.50 23.92
N LEU A 457 -15.93 18.77 22.88
CA LEU A 457 -14.53 18.37 22.67
C LEU A 457 -13.60 19.60 22.62
N ILE A 458 -13.89 20.61 21.79
CA ILE A 458 -13.06 21.83 21.71
C ILE A 458 -12.95 22.52 23.08
N THR A 459 -14.02 22.55 23.86
CA THR A 459 -14.03 23.14 25.21
C THR A 459 -13.16 22.33 26.19
N ARG A 460 -13.17 20.99 26.07
CA ARG A 460 -12.28 20.11 26.85
C ARG A 460 -10.81 20.32 26.47
N MET A 461 -10.49 20.39 25.17
CA MET A 461 -9.13 20.65 24.69
C MET A 461 -8.57 21.95 25.26
N ARG A 462 -9.37 23.03 25.24
CA ARG A 462 -9.01 24.33 25.85
C ARG A 462 -8.76 24.25 27.35
N SER A 463 -9.59 23.48 28.06
CA SER A 463 -9.51 23.34 29.51
C SER A 463 -8.21 22.63 29.91
N GLN A 464 -7.72 21.69 29.11
CA GLN A 464 -6.43 21.04 29.32
C GLN A 464 -5.26 22.00 29.09
N THR A 465 -5.27 22.78 28.01
CA THR A 465 -4.23 23.80 27.76
C THR A 465 -4.08 24.79 28.93
N ALA A 466 -5.21 25.21 29.51
CA ALA A 466 -5.23 26.11 30.66
C ALA A 466 -4.70 25.44 31.95
N ALA A 467 -4.89 24.14 32.12
CA ALA A 467 -4.40 23.38 33.26
C ALA A 467 -2.87 23.17 33.19
N ASP A 468 -2.34 22.86 32.01
CA ASP A 468 -0.89 22.67 31.80
C ASP A 468 -0.13 23.99 31.98
N SER A 469 -0.68 25.10 31.44
CA SER A 469 -0.10 26.43 31.63
C SER A 469 -0.01 26.85 33.11
N ARG A 470 -0.94 26.40 33.96
CA ARG A 470 -0.91 26.67 35.41
C ARG A 470 0.13 25.82 36.14
N ARG A 471 0.30 24.55 35.74
CA ARG A 471 1.33 23.67 36.30
C ARG A 471 2.74 24.15 35.99
N ASP A 472 2.98 24.65 34.77
CA ASP A 472 4.28 25.20 34.39
C ASP A 472 4.62 26.49 35.14
N SER A 473 3.60 27.32 35.44
CA SER A 473 3.78 28.56 36.21
C SER A 473 3.90 28.32 37.72
N GLU A 474 3.25 27.31 38.28
CA GLU A 474 3.46 26.89 39.68
C GLU A 474 4.79 26.15 39.89
N SER A 475 5.24 25.34 38.91
CA SER A 475 6.53 24.66 38.99
C SER A 475 7.72 25.62 38.77
N ALA A 476 7.52 26.76 38.11
CA ALA A 476 8.48 27.86 38.05
C ALA A 476 8.45 28.78 39.29
N ALA A 477 7.47 28.61 40.19
CA ALA A 477 7.29 29.41 41.41
C ALA A 477 7.65 28.64 42.70
N GLY A 478 8.59 27.69 42.63
CA GLY A 478 9.27 27.12 43.80
C GLY A 478 10.23 28.13 44.47
N PRO A 479 10.44 28.07 45.79
CA PRO A 479 10.87 29.21 46.59
C PRO A 479 12.32 29.61 46.30
N SER A 480 12.48 30.87 45.87
CA SER A 480 13.75 31.58 45.88
C SER A 480 14.27 31.71 47.32
N THR A 481 15.17 30.82 47.73
CA THR A 481 16.11 31.08 48.81
C THR A 481 17.52 30.78 48.32
N SER A 482 18.19 31.79 47.75
CA SER A 482 19.62 32.00 47.97
C SER A 482 20.05 33.34 47.37
N ASN A 483 20.32 34.28 48.27
CA ASN A 483 21.08 35.49 47.99
C ASN A 483 22.51 35.09 47.60
N LEU A 484 22.91 35.28 46.35
CA LEU A 484 24.31 35.38 45.96
C LEU A 484 24.49 36.50 44.91
N PRO A 485 25.54 37.33 45.01
CA PRO A 485 25.68 38.53 44.22
C PRO A 485 26.18 38.24 42.81
N ARG A 486 25.50 38.89 41.85
CA ARG A 486 25.73 38.91 40.41
C ARG A 486 27.14 39.41 40.07
N SER A 487 28.03 38.50 39.66
CA SER A 487 29.28 38.83 38.99
C SER A 487 29.00 39.28 37.55
N LYS A 488 29.61 40.41 37.18
CA LYS A 488 29.64 40.95 35.82
C LYS A 488 30.57 40.07 34.96
N THR A 489 30.10 39.65 33.79
CA THR A 489 30.94 39.23 32.67
C THR A 489 30.58 40.06 31.43
N PRO A 490 31.56 40.37 30.56
CA PRO A 490 31.44 41.42 29.56
C PRO A 490 30.91 40.93 28.21
N SER A 491 30.36 41.87 27.45
CA SER A 491 29.86 41.71 26.09
C SER A 491 30.92 41.16 25.13
N LEU A 492 30.57 40.10 24.40
CA LEU A 492 31.35 39.59 23.28
C LEU A 492 30.91 40.30 22.00
N GLU A 493 31.86 41.06 21.47
CA GLU A 493 31.83 41.80 20.21
C GLU A 493 31.61 40.87 19.00
N MET A 494 30.80 41.35 18.06
CA MET A 494 30.59 40.76 16.74
C MET A 494 31.89 40.81 15.92
N MET A 495 32.33 39.67 15.38
CA MET A 495 33.26 39.64 14.24
C MET A 495 32.50 39.29 12.95
N PRO A 496 32.80 39.96 11.81
CA PRO A 496 32.22 39.65 10.51
C PRO A 496 32.94 38.46 9.82
N PRO A 497 32.29 37.78 8.87
CA PRO A 497 32.85 36.62 8.18
C PRO A 497 33.89 37.01 7.10
N PRO A 498 34.89 36.15 6.83
CA PRO A 498 35.86 36.37 5.77
C PRO A 498 35.32 35.94 4.39
N SER A 499 35.53 36.81 3.41
CA SER A 499 35.32 36.57 1.98
C SER A 499 36.33 35.57 1.41
N LEU A 500 35.89 34.64 0.57
CA LEU A 500 36.74 33.80 -0.27
C LEU A 500 36.42 33.99 -1.76
N PRO A 501 37.41 33.75 -2.65
CA PRO A 501 37.45 34.33 -3.99
C PRO A 501 36.74 33.49 -5.05
N ALA A 502 36.34 34.18 -6.11
CA ALA A 502 35.83 33.64 -7.36
C ALA A 502 36.84 32.69 -8.02
N VAL A 503 36.35 31.56 -8.54
CA VAL A 503 37.08 30.67 -9.45
C VAL A 503 36.18 30.33 -10.63
N ASP A 504 36.75 30.53 -11.81
CA ASP A 504 36.17 30.47 -13.15
C ASP A 504 35.61 29.10 -13.56
N GLU A 505 34.55 29.14 -14.39
CA GLU A 505 34.10 28.04 -15.24
C GLU A 505 35.17 27.65 -16.28
N PRO A 506 35.09 26.40 -16.79
CA PRO A 506 34.98 26.33 -18.25
C PRO A 506 34.00 25.29 -18.81
N HIS A 507 33.58 25.63 -20.03
CA HIS A 507 32.73 24.95 -21.00
C HIS A 507 33.15 23.55 -21.48
N ASN A 508 32.12 22.83 -21.96
CA ASN A 508 32.05 21.92 -23.13
C ASN A 508 32.61 20.49 -23.05
N SER A 509 31.76 19.48 -23.26
CA SER A 509 31.37 18.94 -24.60
C SER A 509 30.95 17.45 -24.56
N ASN A 510 29.98 17.13 -25.42
CA ASN A 510 29.37 15.83 -25.72
C ASN A 510 30.37 14.74 -26.17
N ILE A 511 29.98 13.45 -26.07
CA ILE A 511 30.00 12.39 -27.14
C ILE A 511 29.89 10.95 -26.57
N PHE A 512 28.87 10.18 -27.04
CA PHE A 512 28.76 8.71 -27.25
C PHE A 512 28.89 7.74 -26.03
N ASP A 513 28.27 6.55 -25.92
CA ASP A 513 27.24 5.82 -26.68
C ASP A 513 26.78 4.59 -25.84
N THR A 514 25.52 4.20 -26.03
CA THR A 514 25.01 2.82 -26.18
C THR A 514 25.50 1.70 -25.25
N LEU A 515 24.71 1.32 -24.23
CA LEU A 515 24.59 -0.06 -23.74
C LEU A 515 23.17 -0.35 -23.22
N GLY A 516 22.53 -1.36 -23.82
CA GLY A 516 21.14 -1.75 -23.60
C GLY A 516 20.91 -2.41 -22.24
N SER A 517 19.78 -2.06 -21.61
CA SER A 517 19.27 -2.68 -20.40
C SER A 517 18.19 -3.70 -20.77
N GLY A 518 18.45 -4.96 -20.47
CA GLY A 518 17.52 -6.07 -20.68
C GLY A 518 16.41 -6.02 -19.63
N SER A 519 15.25 -5.46 -20.01
CA SER A 519 14.00 -5.64 -19.29
C SER A 519 13.41 -7.00 -19.66
N GLY A 520 13.18 -7.84 -18.64
CA GLY A 520 12.55 -9.14 -18.79
C GLY A 520 11.13 -8.99 -19.34
N GLN A 521 10.86 -9.68 -20.44
CA GLN A 521 9.57 -9.68 -21.11
C GLN A 521 8.46 -10.25 -20.21
N PHE A 522 7.31 -9.60 -20.24
CA PHE A 522 6.07 -10.09 -19.64
C PHE A 522 5.62 -11.33 -20.43
N LEU A 523 5.73 -12.51 -19.83
CA LEU A 523 5.41 -13.76 -20.54
C LEU A 523 3.90 -13.83 -20.85
N THR A 524 3.61 -13.89 -22.14
CA THR A 524 2.31 -14.24 -22.73
C THR A 524 2.01 -15.73 -22.51
N PRO A 525 0.72 -16.16 -22.57
CA PRO A 525 0.36 -17.55 -22.36
C PRO A 525 0.95 -18.46 -23.44
N GLU A 526 1.67 -19.51 -23.03
CA GLU A 526 2.07 -20.61 -23.91
C GLU A 526 0.83 -21.24 -24.55
N ALA A 527 0.73 -21.19 -25.88
CA ALA A 527 -0.18 -22.03 -26.64
C ALA A 527 0.25 -23.51 -26.49
N PRO A 528 -0.69 -24.46 -26.35
CA PRO A 528 -0.34 -25.86 -26.12
C PRO A 528 0.37 -26.47 -27.33
N ALA A 529 1.54 -27.05 -27.08
CA ALA A 529 2.32 -27.81 -28.04
C ALA A 529 1.49 -28.94 -28.66
N SER A 530 1.11 -28.77 -29.93
CA SER A 530 0.50 -29.83 -30.73
C SER A 530 1.58 -30.61 -31.46
N ALA A 531 1.54 -31.93 -31.27
CA ALA A 531 2.43 -32.92 -31.82
C ALA A 531 2.62 -32.81 -33.34
N SER A 532 3.86 -32.80 -33.81
CA SER A 532 4.21 -33.06 -35.21
C SER A 532 4.94 -34.40 -35.29
N SER A 533 4.23 -35.41 -35.77
CA SER A 533 4.81 -36.65 -36.27
C SER A 533 4.35 -36.88 -37.70
N ARG A 534 5.31 -37.29 -38.54
CA ARG A 534 5.18 -37.97 -39.84
C ARG A 534 4.48 -37.23 -41.00
N GLY A 535 5.34 -36.72 -41.90
CA GLY A 535 5.61 -37.39 -43.17
C GLY A 535 4.69 -37.13 -44.37
N GLY A 536 5.29 -36.88 -45.53
CA GLY A 536 4.67 -37.21 -46.82
C GLY A 536 4.77 -36.16 -47.93
N ARG A 537 5.81 -36.31 -48.76
CA ARG A 537 5.90 -36.11 -50.22
C ARG A 537 4.72 -35.43 -50.95
N GLY A 538 5.02 -34.44 -51.80
CA GLY A 538 4.15 -34.11 -52.94
C GLY A 538 4.47 -32.85 -53.72
N ARG A 539 5.31 -32.99 -54.75
CA ARG A 539 5.35 -32.29 -56.05
C ARG A 539 4.55 -30.97 -56.24
N GLY A 540 5.23 -29.98 -56.84
CA GLY A 540 4.79 -29.48 -58.15
C GLY A 540 4.56 -27.97 -58.33
N ALA A 541 5.32 -27.44 -59.30
CA ALA A 541 4.90 -26.47 -60.32
C ALA A 541 4.84 -24.96 -60.00
N HIS A 542 5.77 -24.28 -60.68
CA HIS A 542 5.74 -22.91 -61.20
C HIS A 542 4.38 -22.37 -61.67
N GLY A 543 4.22 -21.05 -61.44
CA GLY A 543 3.98 -20.10 -62.53
C GLY A 543 2.61 -19.44 -62.55
N GLY A 544 2.61 -18.11 -62.78
CA GLY A 544 1.49 -17.46 -63.46
C GLY A 544 1.03 -16.12 -62.89
N ARG A 545 1.55 -15.04 -63.48
CA ARG A 545 1.00 -13.68 -63.41
C ARG A 545 -0.35 -13.56 -64.16
N GLY A 546 -1.16 -12.57 -63.79
CA GLY A 546 -2.25 -11.98 -64.60
C GLY A 546 -3.28 -11.34 -63.67
N ARG A 547 -3.36 -10.02 -63.43
CA ARG A 547 -3.62 -8.84 -64.30
C ARG A 547 -4.99 -8.85 -65.00
N GLY A 548 -5.79 -7.83 -64.69
CA GLY A 548 -7.03 -7.43 -65.38
C GLY A 548 -8.28 -7.71 -64.53
N GLY A 549 -9.23 -6.81 -64.30
CA GLY A 549 -9.50 -5.50 -64.89
C GLY A 549 -11.01 -5.35 -65.12
N ARG A 550 -11.57 -4.27 -64.57
CA ARG A 550 -12.74 -3.51 -65.07
C ARG A 550 -14.16 -4.14 -65.14
N ALA A 551 -15.05 -3.43 -64.44
CA ALA A 551 -16.22 -2.71 -64.99
C ALA A 551 -17.57 -3.41 -65.23
N GLY A 552 -18.62 -2.66 -64.88
CA GLY A 552 -20.01 -2.83 -65.32
C GLY A 552 -20.85 -3.65 -64.33
N GLY A 553 -21.99 -3.22 -63.81
CA GLY A 553 -22.88 -2.15 -64.22
C GLY A 553 -24.32 -2.64 -64.14
N SER A 554 -25.10 -1.98 -63.27
CA SER A 554 -26.53 -1.71 -63.40
C SER A 554 -27.60 -2.82 -63.35
N SER A 555 -28.58 -2.54 -62.48
CA SER A 555 -30.02 -2.76 -62.62
C SER A 555 -30.59 -4.17 -62.47
N ARG A 556 -31.51 -4.36 -61.51
CA ARG A 556 -32.95 -4.15 -61.74
C ARG A 556 -33.77 -4.32 -60.44
N ALA A 557 -34.73 -3.42 -60.28
CA ALA A 557 -35.78 -3.46 -59.29
C ALA A 557 -36.87 -4.49 -59.62
N LYS A 558 -37.61 -4.97 -58.60
CA LYS A 558 -39.08 -4.81 -58.50
C LYS A 558 -39.70 -5.46 -57.25
N ALA A 559 -40.59 -4.67 -56.63
CA ALA A 559 -41.90 -5.01 -56.03
C ALA A 559 -41.94 -6.04 -54.87
N GLY A 560 -42.68 -5.86 -53.77
CA GLY A 560 -43.70 -4.88 -53.40
C GLY A 560 -44.82 -5.59 -52.62
N SER A 561 -45.22 -5.07 -51.44
CA SER A 561 -46.55 -5.21 -50.80
C SER A 561 -46.49 -4.46 -49.45
N LYS A 562 -47.05 -3.27 -49.24
CA LYS A 562 -48.46 -2.89 -48.94
C LYS A 562 -49.18 -3.82 -47.94
N ARG A 563 -50.04 -3.40 -47.00
CA ARG A 563 -50.34 -2.16 -46.22
C ARG A 563 -51.67 -2.49 -45.46
N SER A 564 -51.78 -2.18 -44.17
CA SER A 564 -53.04 -1.90 -43.40
C SER A 564 -52.64 -1.76 -41.92
N VAL A 565 -52.75 -0.64 -41.15
CA VAL A 565 -53.80 0.41 -40.96
C VAL A 565 -55.14 -0.26 -40.69
N SER A 566 -55.89 -0.12 -39.59
CA SER A 566 -56.17 0.88 -38.52
C SER A 566 -56.98 0.12 -37.44
N GLY A 567 -57.27 0.54 -36.21
CA GLY A 567 -57.29 1.82 -35.49
C GLY A 567 -58.25 1.69 -34.28
N SER A 568 -58.25 2.71 -33.40
CA SER A 568 -59.31 3.19 -32.45
C SER A 568 -59.84 2.23 -31.36
N GLU A 569 -59.59 2.48 -30.08
CA GLU A 569 -60.32 3.38 -29.12
C GLU A 569 -61.61 2.77 -28.52
N GLN A 570 -61.63 2.62 -27.18
CA GLN A 570 -62.74 2.85 -26.22
C GLN A 570 -62.28 2.32 -24.83
N GLU A 571 -62.09 3.11 -23.77
CA GLU A 571 -63.01 3.95 -22.98
C GLU A 571 -63.89 3.14 -21.99
N GLY A 572 -63.77 3.48 -20.69
CA GLY A 572 -64.68 3.10 -19.58
C GLY A 572 -64.29 1.84 -18.80
N GLY A 573 -64.28 1.77 -17.46
CA GLY A 573 -64.68 2.68 -16.41
C GLY A 573 -64.91 1.92 -15.09
N LYS A 574 -64.53 2.54 -13.98
CA LYS A 574 -65.10 2.46 -12.60
C LYS A 574 -65.13 1.15 -11.79
N GLY A 575 -64.61 1.28 -10.56
CA GLY A 575 -65.18 0.74 -9.30
C GLY A 575 -64.48 -0.53 -8.78
N SER A 576 -64.21 -0.74 -7.49
CA SER A 576 -64.80 -0.15 -6.29
C SER A 576 -63.93 -0.50 -5.06
N LYS A 577 -64.04 0.34 -4.02
CA LYS A 577 -63.55 0.12 -2.65
C LYS A 577 -64.25 -1.08 -1.99
N ARG A 578 -63.53 -1.83 -1.13
CA ARG A 578 -63.99 -2.09 0.24
C ARG A 578 -62.89 -2.63 1.14
N ALA A 579 -62.76 -2.01 2.31
CA ALA A 579 -62.02 -2.50 3.46
C ALA A 579 -62.84 -3.55 4.21
N ARG A 580 -62.14 -4.51 4.84
CA ARG A 580 -62.24 -4.78 6.27
C ARG A 580 -60.98 -5.47 6.76
#